data_AF-A0A9W8W2P2-F1
#
_entry.id   AF-A0A9W8W2P2-F1
#
_cell.length_a   1.000
_cell.length_b   1.000
_cell.length_c   1.000
_cell.angle_alpha   90.00
_cell.angle_beta   90.00
_cell.angle_gamma   90.00
#
_symmetry.space_group_name_H-M   'P 1'
#
loop_
_entity.id
_entity.type
_entity.pdbx_description
1 polymer ?
#
loop_
_entity_poly.entity_id
_entity_poly.type
_entity_poly.pdbx_seq_one_letter_code
_entity_poly.pdbx_strand_id
1 'polypeptide(L)'
;MATVSRMIDLMWQPPRKKPGAKRPMLDRRLSENFKYYGNWGFTIYRTYYSPESDKHWDILLDALKRQTSLALGYFEDGYQYSNDVKQRGSSFYRGEEEYMNDLNRLKEMFCLDPRDDLLLLDGLDVRGLREVCLKEQPEAEKTMAGGQFGFALLADQAVLKDIAKDIFAVKAVAYEWEEAYDAPWAG
;
A
#
# COMPACT_ATOMS: atom_id res chain seq x y z
N MET A 1 8.22 12.85 -8.51
CA MET A 1 7.05 12.63 -7.63
C MET A 1 6.19 11.52 -8.22
N ALA A 2 5.47 10.77 -7.40
CA ALA A 2 4.48 9.81 -7.91
C ALA A 2 3.34 10.56 -8.61
N THR A 3 2.77 9.97 -9.66
CA THR A 3 1.62 10.51 -10.39
C THR A 3 0.49 9.48 -10.43
N VAL A 4 -0.75 9.93 -10.61
CA VAL A 4 -1.93 9.05 -10.67
C VAL A 4 -1.77 7.99 -11.76
N SER A 5 -1.32 8.38 -12.94
CA SER A 5 -1.06 7.43 -14.05
C SER A 5 -0.07 6.33 -13.69
N ARG A 6 0.96 6.65 -12.89
CA ARG A 6 1.97 5.66 -12.47
C ARG A 6 1.41 4.71 -11.41
N MET A 7 0.59 5.21 -10.50
CA MET A 7 -0.09 4.38 -9.51
C MET A 7 -1.10 3.44 -10.19
N ILE A 8 -1.85 3.94 -11.17
CA ILE A 8 -2.78 3.16 -11.99
C ILE A 8 -2.07 2.02 -12.74
N ASP A 9 -0.93 2.31 -13.38
CA ASP A 9 -0.18 1.30 -14.11
C ASP A 9 0.32 0.17 -13.19
N LEU A 10 0.63 0.46 -11.92
CA LEU A 10 1.03 -0.56 -10.95
C LEU A 10 -0.15 -1.49 -10.58
N MET A 11 -1.35 -0.94 -10.46
CA MET A 11 -2.54 -1.72 -10.13
C MET A 11 -3.10 -2.49 -11.33
N TRP A 12 -2.92 -1.97 -12.54
CA TRP A 12 -3.43 -2.58 -13.77
C TRP A 12 -2.58 -3.79 -14.19
N GLN A 13 -3.08 -5.00 -13.88
CA GLN A 13 -2.40 -6.27 -14.11
C GLN A 13 -3.16 -7.17 -15.12
N PRO A 14 -3.31 -6.74 -16.39
CA PRO A 14 -4.00 -7.55 -17.39
C PRO A 14 -3.22 -8.83 -17.72
N PRO A 15 -3.90 -9.90 -18.15
CA PRO A 15 -3.24 -11.13 -18.58
C PRO A 15 -2.21 -10.84 -19.68
N ARG A 16 -0.98 -11.32 -19.48
CA ARG A 16 0.09 -11.18 -20.48
C ARG A 16 -0.34 -11.84 -21.79
N LYS A 17 -0.15 -11.14 -22.91
CA LYS A 17 -0.38 -11.72 -24.24
C LYS A 17 0.58 -12.89 -24.43
N LYS A 18 0.05 -14.05 -24.83
CA LYS A 18 0.91 -15.16 -25.28
C LYS A 18 1.67 -14.72 -26.53
N PRO A 19 2.94 -15.10 -26.70
CA PRO A 19 3.70 -14.81 -27.91
C PRO A 19 2.91 -15.24 -29.16
N GLY A 20 2.78 -14.35 -30.15
CA GLY A 20 2.06 -14.60 -31.40
C GLY A 20 0.53 -14.45 -31.36
N ALA A 21 -0.09 -14.25 -30.20
CA ALA A 21 -1.55 -14.11 -30.09
C ALA A 21 -2.00 -12.67 -30.45
N LYS A 22 -2.81 -12.54 -31.51
CA LYS A 22 -3.53 -11.29 -31.86
C LYS A 22 -4.75 -11.12 -30.96
N ARG A 23 -4.56 -10.81 -29.67
CA ARG A 23 -5.65 -10.32 -28.82
C ARG A 23 -5.76 -8.79 -28.93
N PRO A 24 -6.99 -8.22 -28.97
CA PRO A 24 -7.18 -6.79 -28.77
C PRO A 24 -6.47 -6.35 -27.49
N MET A 25 -5.93 -5.13 -27.49
CA MET A 25 -5.43 -4.53 -26.25
C MET A 25 -6.63 -4.33 -25.32
N LEU A 26 -6.53 -4.82 -24.08
CA LEU A 26 -7.58 -4.60 -23.09
C LEU A 26 -7.61 -3.12 -22.71
N ASP A 27 -8.78 -2.50 -22.82
CA ASP A 27 -8.96 -1.11 -22.40
C ASP A 27 -9.28 -1.06 -20.90
N ARG A 28 -8.34 -0.51 -20.13
CA ARG A 28 -8.40 -0.37 -18.68
C ARG A 28 -9.54 0.53 -18.18
N ARG A 29 -10.19 1.27 -19.08
CA ARG A 29 -11.28 2.21 -18.80
C ARG A 29 -12.66 1.55 -18.84
N LEU A 30 -12.77 0.36 -19.44
CA LEU A 30 -14.01 -0.38 -19.51
C LEU A 30 -14.26 -1.14 -18.19
N SER A 31 -15.47 -1.02 -17.65
CA SER A 31 -15.85 -1.65 -16.37
C SER A 31 -15.69 -3.17 -16.38
N GLU A 32 -15.94 -3.82 -17.52
CA GLU A 32 -15.75 -5.27 -17.72
C GLU A 32 -14.31 -5.75 -17.44
N ASN A 33 -13.36 -4.82 -17.55
CA ASN A 33 -11.94 -5.05 -17.35
C ASN A 33 -11.48 -4.71 -15.92
N PHE A 34 -12.35 -4.16 -15.06
CA PHE A 34 -11.96 -3.76 -13.71
C PHE A 34 -11.46 -4.92 -12.84
N LYS A 35 -11.87 -6.15 -13.16
CA LYS A 35 -11.35 -7.39 -12.57
C LYS A 35 -9.83 -7.62 -12.74
N TYR A 36 -9.18 -6.86 -13.61
CA TYR A 36 -7.72 -6.93 -13.81
C TYR A 36 -6.95 -5.88 -13.02
N TYR A 37 -7.64 -5.02 -12.27
CA TYR A 37 -6.97 -4.20 -11.27
C TYR A 37 -6.76 -5.01 -10.00
N GLY A 38 -5.54 -4.99 -9.48
CA GLY A 38 -5.24 -5.46 -8.14
C GLY A 38 -5.56 -4.41 -7.09
N ASN A 39 -5.79 -4.85 -5.86
CA ASN A 39 -5.82 -3.95 -4.71
C ASN A 39 -4.43 -3.36 -4.46
N TRP A 40 -4.37 -2.22 -3.78
CA TRP A 40 -3.12 -1.65 -3.30
C TRP A 40 -3.26 -1.17 -1.86
N GLY A 41 -2.13 -0.95 -1.21
CA GLY A 41 -2.07 -0.55 0.19
C GLY A 41 -1.01 -1.36 0.90
N PHE A 42 -1.22 -1.72 2.16
CA PHE A 42 -0.18 -2.30 3.00
C PHE A 42 -0.72 -3.41 3.87
N THR A 43 0.09 -4.45 4.04
CA THR A 43 -0.09 -5.40 5.14
C THR A 43 0.33 -4.71 6.43
N ILE A 44 -0.51 -4.84 7.46
CA ILE A 44 -0.25 -4.28 8.79
C ILE A 44 -0.34 -5.38 9.83
N TYR A 45 0.74 -5.56 10.58
CA TYR A 45 0.85 -6.60 11.59
C TYR A 45 0.67 -6.01 12.98
N ARG A 46 -0.21 -6.63 13.76
CA ARG A 46 -0.35 -6.36 15.19
C ARG A 46 0.48 -7.36 15.97
N THR A 47 1.35 -6.90 16.87
CA THR A 47 2.20 -7.78 17.70
C THR A 47 1.98 -7.61 19.20
N TYR A 48 0.99 -6.81 19.60
CA TYR A 48 0.64 -6.60 21.00
C TYR A 48 -0.85 -6.76 21.23
N TYR A 49 -1.19 -7.58 22.23
CA TYR A 49 -2.55 -7.98 22.53
C TYR A 49 -2.87 -7.74 24.01
N SER A 50 -3.89 -6.92 24.23
CA SER A 50 -4.54 -6.65 25.50
C SER A 50 -5.97 -6.15 25.23
N PRO A 51 -6.91 -6.31 26.18
CA PRO A 51 -8.27 -5.81 26.01
C PRO A 51 -8.35 -4.31 25.67
N GLU A 52 -7.44 -3.47 26.20
CA GLU A 52 -7.43 -2.06 25.83
C GLU A 52 -6.90 -1.83 24.41
N SER A 53 -5.91 -2.62 23.99
CA SER A 53 -5.26 -2.46 22.69
C SER A 53 -6.16 -2.86 21.50
N ASP A 54 -7.21 -3.67 21.72
CA ASP A 54 -8.19 -4.02 20.67
C ASP A 54 -8.88 -2.77 20.11
N LYS A 55 -9.32 -1.88 21.00
CA LYS A 55 -9.95 -0.61 20.59
C LYS A 55 -8.97 0.28 19.83
N HIS A 56 -7.71 0.34 20.28
CA HIS A 56 -6.69 1.17 19.64
C HIS A 56 -6.24 0.62 18.29
N TRP A 57 -6.29 -0.69 18.10
CA TRP A 57 -6.09 -1.33 16.81
C TRP A 57 -7.15 -0.89 15.79
N ASP A 58 -8.43 -0.96 16.15
CA ASP A 58 -9.52 -0.53 15.26
C ASP A 58 -9.40 0.96 14.89
N ILE A 59 -9.08 1.81 15.88
CA ILE A 59 -8.84 3.25 15.66
C ILE A 59 -7.67 3.46 14.69
N LEU A 60 -6.56 2.74 14.85
CA LEU A 60 -5.41 2.84 13.96
C LEU A 60 -5.78 2.47 12.51
N LEU A 61 -6.51 1.37 12.31
CA LEU A 61 -6.94 0.93 10.98
C LEU A 61 -7.86 1.95 10.31
N ASP A 62 -8.84 2.49 11.04
CA ASP A 62 -9.75 3.54 10.53
C ASP A 62 -8.98 4.82 10.21
N ALA A 63 -8.09 5.26 11.10
CA ALA A 63 -7.25 6.44 10.90
C ALA A 63 -6.38 6.30 9.64
N LEU A 64 -5.69 5.18 9.45
CA LEU A 64 -4.84 4.94 8.27
C LEU A 64 -5.64 4.98 6.96
N LYS A 65 -6.84 4.39 6.94
CA LYS A 65 -7.74 4.44 5.78
C LYS A 65 -8.16 5.87 5.46
N ARG A 66 -8.62 6.63 6.46
CA ARG A 66 -9.05 8.01 6.28
C ARG A 66 -7.91 8.93 5.87
N GLN A 67 -6.77 8.84 6.55
CA GLN A 67 -5.61 9.68 6.26
C GLN A 67 -5.05 9.40 4.87
N THR A 68 -5.04 8.14 4.42
CA THR A 68 -4.61 7.80 3.06
C THR A 68 -5.57 8.38 2.02
N SER A 69 -6.89 8.26 2.25
CA SER A 69 -7.90 8.86 1.37
C SER A 69 -7.76 10.38 1.28
N LEU A 70 -7.52 11.05 2.41
CA LEU A 70 -7.26 12.50 2.47
C LEU A 70 -5.95 12.88 1.77
N ALA A 71 -4.89 12.11 1.96
CA ALA A 71 -3.60 12.34 1.30
C ALA A 71 -3.73 12.22 -0.24
N LEU A 72 -4.57 11.32 -0.74
CA LEU A 72 -4.88 11.23 -2.17
C LEU A 72 -5.65 12.45 -2.69
N GLY A 73 -6.29 13.22 -1.81
CA GLY A 73 -6.88 14.52 -2.12
C GLY A 73 -5.86 15.53 -2.68
N TYR A 74 -4.57 15.37 -2.37
CA TYR A 74 -3.49 16.16 -2.99
C TYR A 74 -3.51 16.09 -4.53
N PHE A 75 -3.93 14.95 -5.09
CA PHE A 75 -3.96 14.73 -6.52
C PHE A 75 -5.20 15.31 -7.22
N GLU A 76 -6.18 15.85 -6.47
CA GLU A 76 -7.38 16.48 -7.05
C GLU A 76 -7.08 17.86 -7.67
N ASP A 77 -5.95 18.46 -7.31
CA ASP A 77 -5.55 19.77 -7.85
C ASP A 77 -5.21 19.69 -9.35
N GLY A 78 -5.72 20.65 -10.13
CA GLY A 78 -5.55 20.71 -11.59
C GLY A 78 -4.08 20.84 -12.02
N TYR A 79 -3.20 21.34 -11.14
CA TYR A 79 -1.75 21.31 -11.35
C TYR A 79 -1.23 19.86 -11.42
N GLN A 80 -1.73 18.95 -10.59
CA GLN A 80 -1.31 17.54 -10.60
C GLN A 80 -1.73 16.84 -11.87
N TYR A 81 -2.97 17.06 -12.32
CA TYR A 81 -3.42 16.61 -13.64
C TYR A 81 -2.49 17.11 -14.75
N SER A 82 -2.20 18.42 -14.77
CA SER A 82 -1.33 19.03 -15.76
C SER A 82 0.10 18.46 -15.72
N ASN A 83 0.62 18.18 -14.53
CA ASN A 83 1.93 17.58 -14.32
C ASN A 83 1.97 16.12 -14.81
N ASP A 84 0.93 15.33 -14.51
CA ASP A 84 0.83 13.94 -14.95
C ASP A 84 0.75 13.84 -16.48
N VAL A 85 -0.07 14.69 -17.11
CA VAL A 85 -0.16 14.80 -18.58
C VAL A 85 1.17 15.21 -19.20
N LYS A 86 1.92 16.14 -18.59
CA LYS A 86 3.25 16.53 -19.07
C LYS A 86 4.25 15.37 -19.00
N GLN A 87 4.18 14.54 -17.96
CA GLN A 87 5.10 13.43 -17.77
C GLN A 87 4.79 12.22 -18.66
N ARG A 88 3.51 11.91 -18.89
CA ARG A 88 3.08 10.74 -19.69
C ARG A 88 2.77 11.05 -21.15
N GLY A 89 2.48 12.31 -21.46
CA GLY A 89 1.89 12.72 -22.72
C GLY A 89 0.36 12.77 -22.69
N SER A 90 -0.21 13.67 -23.48
CA SER A 90 -1.66 13.94 -23.58
C SER A 90 -2.48 12.77 -24.12
N SER A 91 -1.86 11.68 -24.59
CA SER A 91 -2.58 10.48 -25.01
C SER A 91 -3.06 9.61 -23.85
N PHE A 92 -2.48 9.75 -22.65
CA PHE A 92 -2.81 8.88 -21.53
C PHE A 92 -4.18 9.20 -20.92
N TYR A 93 -4.56 10.48 -20.90
CA TYR A 93 -5.87 10.98 -20.46
C TYR A 93 -6.53 11.76 -21.60
N ARG A 94 -7.79 11.46 -21.93
CA ARG A 94 -8.56 12.26 -22.88
C ARG A 94 -9.00 13.62 -22.30
N GLY A 95 -9.01 13.73 -20.99
CA GLY A 95 -9.38 14.92 -20.25
C GLY A 95 -9.28 14.69 -18.74
N GLU A 96 -9.49 15.77 -17.98
CA GLU A 96 -9.40 15.77 -16.52
C GLU A 96 -10.40 14.82 -15.85
N GLU A 97 -11.61 14.67 -16.41
CA GLU A 97 -12.60 13.71 -15.92
C GLU A 97 -12.06 12.27 -15.86
N GLU A 98 -11.29 11.86 -16.86
CA GLU A 98 -10.71 10.53 -16.92
C GLU A 98 -9.62 10.33 -15.85
N TYR A 99 -8.83 11.39 -15.62
CA TYR A 99 -7.86 11.45 -14.54
C TYR A 99 -8.55 11.35 -13.16
N MET A 100 -9.66 12.07 -12.97
CA MET A 100 -10.44 12.02 -11.73
C MET A 100 -11.09 10.66 -11.51
N ASN A 101 -11.55 9.99 -12.57
CA ASN A 101 -12.05 8.61 -12.48
C ASN A 101 -10.96 7.63 -12.05
N ASP A 102 -9.74 7.79 -12.55
CA ASP A 102 -8.59 7.00 -12.11
C ASP A 102 -8.21 7.32 -10.65
N LEU A 103 -8.24 8.59 -10.24
CA LEU A 103 -8.00 8.98 -8.86
C LEU A 103 -9.05 8.41 -7.89
N ASN A 104 -10.32 8.41 -8.28
CA ASN A 104 -11.38 7.78 -7.50
C ASN A 104 -11.17 6.26 -7.41
N ARG A 105 -10.79 5.62 -8.50
CA ARG A 105 -10.44 4.19 -8.49
C ARG A 105 -9.26 3.90 -7.55
N LEU A 106 -8.23 4.76 -7.53
CA LEU A 106 -7.14 4.64 -6.56
C LEU A 106 -7.65 4.69 -5.12
N LYS A 107 -8.53 5.63 -4.79
CA LYS A 107 -9.10 5.73 -3.43
C LYS A 107 -9.91 4.49 -3.06
N GLU A 108 -10.74 3.99 -3.98
CA GLU A 108 -11.59 2.83 -3.75
C GLU A 108 -10.79 1.52 -3.62
N MET A 109 -9.67 1.39 -4.33
CA MET A 109 -8.83 0.19 -4.31
C MET A 109 -7.83 0.17 -3.17
N PHE A 110 -7.76 1.23 -2.37
CA PHE A 110 -6.91 1.25 -1.17
C PHE A 110 -7.46 0.27 -0.13
N CYS A 111 -6.63 -0.67 0.26
CA CYS A 111 -6.94 -1.68 1.25
C CYS A 111 -5.80 -1.83 2.26
N LEU A 112 -6.15 -2.02 3.52
CA LEU A 112 -5.23 -2.54 4.51
C LEU A 112 -5.49 -4.04 4.63
N ASP A 113 -4.43 -4.82 4.71
CA ASP A 113 -4.47 -6.25 5.00
C ASP A 113 -4.04 -6.46 6.47
N PRO A 114 -4.98 -6.38 7.43
CA PRO A 114 -4.68 -6.53 8.84
C PRO A 114 -4.35 -8.00 9.17
N ARG A 115 -3.21 -8.20 9.83
CA ARG A 115 -2.77 -9.49 10.37
C ARG A 115 -2.81 -9.40 11.89
N ASP A 116 -3.71 -10.17 12.50
CA ASP A 116 -3.99 -10.16 13.94
C ASP A 116 -3.92 -11.54 14.60
N ASP A 117 -3.25 -12.52 13.96
CA ASP A 117 -3.08 -13.86 14.52
C ASP A 117 -2.23 -13.85 15.81
N LEU A 118 -2.92 -13.97 16.94
CA LEU A 118 -2.31 -13.93 18.28
C LEU A 118 -1.27 -15.04 18.49
N LEU A 119 -1.50 -16.24 17.94
CA LEU A 119 -0.59 -17.37 18.15
C LEU A 119 0.72 -17.22 17.38
N LEU A 120 0.68 -16.49 16.26
CA LEU A 120 1.83 -16.26 15.40
C LEU A 120 2.59 -14.97 15.76
N LEU A 121 1.87 -13.91 16.16
CA LEU A 121 2.40 -12.54 16.16
C LEU A 121 2.63 -11.94 17.55
N ASP A 122 2.04 -12.50 18.61
CA ASP A 122 2.14 -11.91 19.95
C ASP A 122 3.59 -11.82 20.43
N GLY A 123 3.98 -10.63 20.86
CA GLY A 123 5.31 -10.34 21.39
C GLY A 123 6.43 -10.34 20.35
N LEU A 124 6.14 -10.49 19.05
CA LEU A 124 7.18 -10.42 18.03
C LEU A 124 7.82 -9.02 17.98
N ASP A 125 9.15 -9.01 18.01
CA ASP A 125 9.95 -7.83 17.71
C ASP A 125 10.09 -7.62 16.19
N VAL A 126 10.79 -6.56 15.80
CA VAL A 126 11.00 -6.23 14.38
C VAL A 126 11.71 -7.36 13.63
N ARG A 127 12.63 -8.10 14.28
CA ARG A 127 13.37 -9.19 13.66
C ARG A 127 12.47 -10.41 13.41
N GLY A 128 11.73 -10.83 14.43
CA GLY A 128 10.77 -11.93 14.30
C GLY A 128 9.68 -11.61 13.28
N LEU A 129 9.17 -10.38 13.27
CA LEU A 129 8.18 -9.96 12.28
C LEU A 129 8.73 -10.04 10.84
N ARG A 130 9.98 -9.66 10.59
CA ARG A 130 10.59 -9.76 9.25
C ARG A 130 10.59 -11.18 8.72
N GLU A 131 10.89 -12.15 9.56
CA GLU A 131 10.87 -13.56 9.14
C GLU A 131 9.47 -14.02 8.72
N VAL A 132 8.43 -13.54 9.40
CA VAL A 132 7.03 -13.76 9.01
C VAL A 132 6.74 -13.07 7.68
N CYS A 133 7.07 -11.79 7.56
CA CYS A 133 6.86 -11.03 6.32
C CYS A 133 7.52 -11.67 5.10
N LEU A 134 8.77 -12.16 5.22
CA LEU A 134 9.48 -12.82 4.13
C LEU A 134 8.80 -14.13 3.69
N LYS A 135 8.18 -14.86 4.62
CA LYS A 135 7.40 -16.08 4.30
C LYS A 135 6.10 -15.74 3.58
N GLU A 136 5.45 -14.64 3.97
CA GLU A 136 4.16 -14.19 3.41
C GLU A 136 4.31 -13.35 2.12
N GLN A 137 5.49 -12.80 1.86
CA GLN A 137 5.76 -11.90 0.72
C GLN A 137 5.28 -12.45 -0.64
N PRO A 138 5.54 -13.72 -1.03
CA PRO A 138 5.13 -14.22 -2.33
C PRO A 138 3.60 -14.27 -2.53
N GLU A 139 2.84 -14.31 -1.44
CA GLU A 139 1.37 -14.22 -1.47
C GLU A 139 0.93 -12.76 -1.51
N ALA A 140 1.52 -11.91 -0.66
CA ALA A 140 1.26 -10.47 -0.63
C ALA A 140 1.53 -9.79 -1.99
N GLU A 141 2.60 -10.18 -2.70
CA GLU A 141 2.93 -9.67 -4.05
C GLU A 141 1.89 -10.05 -5.11
N LYS A 142 1.15 -11.15 -4.91
CA LYS A 142 0.11 -11.60 -5.85
C LYS A 142 -1.22 -10.90 -5.59
N THR A 143 -1.49 -10.54 -4.34
CA THR A 143 -2.80 -10.02 -3.92
C THR A 143 -2.83 -8.49 -3.85
N MET A 144 -1.71 -7.84 -3.55
CA MET A 144 -1.61 -6.40 -3.39
C MET A 144 -0.40 -5.82 -4.11
N ALA A 145 -0.61 -4.72 -4.86
CA ALA A 145 0.49 -3.97 -5.48
C ALA A 145 1.50 -3.47 -4.42
N GLY A 146 1.06 -3.29 -3.17
CA GLY A 146 1.90 -2.96 -2.01
C GLY A 146 3.01 -3.96 -1.71
N GLY A 147 2.78 -5.25 -1.96
CA GLY A 147 3.77 -6.30 -1.73
C GLY A 147 5.06 -6.11 -2.53
N GLN A 148 5.01 -5.37 -3.65
CA GLN A 148 6.16 -5.09 -4.50
C GLN A 148 7.18 -4.12 -3.87
N PHE A 149 6.81 -3.39 -2.82
CA PHE A 149 7.68 -2.39 -2.20
C PHE A 149 8.52 -2.94 -1.05
N GLY A 150 8.33 -4.21 -0.68
CA GLY A 150 9.21 -4.90 0.27
C GLY A 150 9.18 -4.32 1.69
N PHE A 151 8.04 -3.77 2.12
CA PHE A 151 7.84 -3.35 3.51
C PHE A 151 6.41 -3.62 3.99
N ALA A 152 6.27 -3.77 5.30
CA ALA A 152 4.99 -3.90 5.99
C ALA A 152 4.86 -2.84 7.10
N LEU A 153 3.63 -2.60 7.53
CA LEU A 153 3.35 -1.76 8.69
C LEU A 153 3.33 -2.61 9.97
N LEU A 154 3.81 -2.05 11.08
CA LEU A 154 3.85 -2.68 12.39
C LEU A 154 3.12 -1.83 13.42
N ALA A 155 2.21 -2.47 14.13
CA ALA A 155 1.53 -1.96 15.32
C ALA A 155 1.94 -2.79 16.54
N ASP A 156 3.06 -2.40 17.15
CA ASP A 156 3.53 -2.97 18.41
C ASP A 156 2.95 -2.23 19.62
N GLN A 157 3.39 -2.62 20.82
CA GLN A 157 2.91 -2.01 22.06
C GLN A 157 3.11 -0.49 22.10
N ALA A 158 4.22 0.03 21.58
CA ALA A 158 4.49 1.46 21.59
C ALA A 158 3.51 2.21 20.67
N VAL A 159 3.29 1.69 19.47
CA VAL A 159 2.32 2.24 18.51
C VAL A 159 0.92 2.29 19.11
N LEU A 160 0.43 1.20 19.70
CA LEU A 160 -0.92 1.17 20.25
C LEU A 160 -1.08 2.06 21.50
N LYS A 161 -0.02 2.24 22.29
CA LYS A 161 0.02 3.21 23.40
C LYS A 161 0.04 4.66 22.92
N ASP A 162 0.65 4.94 21.78
CA ASP A 162 0.65 6.27 21.18
C ASP A 162 -0.75 6.61 20.64
N ILE A 163 -1.43 5.66 19.99
CA ILE A 163 -2.84 5.82 19.58
C ILE A 163 -3.75 6.08 20.78
N ALA A 164 -3.48 5.44 21.93
CA ALA A 164 -4.21 5.72 23.17
C ALA A 164 -4.06 7.15 23.71
N LYS A 165 -3.04 7.88 23.23
CA LYS A 165 -2.75 9.28 23.58
C LYS A 165 -3.04 10.24 22.42
N ASP A 166 -3.83 9.79 21.42
CA ASP A 166 -4.12 10.54 20.19
C ASP A 166 -2.88 10.89 19.35
N ILE A 167 -1.82 10.10 19.47
CA ILE A 167 -0.61 10.21 18.64
C ILE A 167 -0.69 9.15 17.53
N PHE A 168 -0.94 9.60 16.31
CA PHE A 168 -1.15 8.73 15.15
C PHE A 168 0.16 8.49 14.41
N ALA A 169 0.92 7.49 14.88
CA ALA A 169 2.13 6.99 14.22
C ALA A 169 2.04 5.48 14.00
N VAL A 170 2.68 4.99 12.94
CA VAL A 170 2.83 3.55 12.65
C VAL A 170 4.28 3.28 12.25
N LYS A 171 4.80 2.11 12.58
CA LYS A 171 6.15 1.72 12.19
C LYS A 171 6.12 1.08 10.81
N ALA A 172 7.15 1.33 10.00
CA ALA A 172 7.36 0.64 8.74
C ALA A 172 8.57 -0.30 8.88
N VAL A 173 8.39 -1.56 8.49
CA VAL A 173 9.41 -2.60 8.57
C VAL A 173 9.75 -3.03 7.14
N ALA A 174 10.94 -2.65 6.68
CA ALA A 174 11.47 -3.14 5.42
C ALA A 174 11.96 -4.59 5.56
N TYR A 175 11.73 -5.38 4.51
CA TYR A 175 12.05 -6.81 4.46
C TYR A 175 13.55 -7.04 4.33
N GLU A 176 14.23 -6.20 3.54
CA GLU A 176 15.66 -6.33 3.21
C GLU A 176 16.58 -5.45 4.07
N TRP A 177 16.09 -4.88 5.18
CA TRP A 177 16.93 -4.01 6.01
C TRP A 177 17.93 -4.82 6.82
N GLU A 178 19.20 -4.72 6.44
CA GLU A 178 20.33 -5.10 7.28
C GLU A 178 20.56 -3.99 8.32
N GLU A 179 20.63 -4.35 9.61
CA GLU A 179 21.20 -3.46 10.62
C GLU A 179 22.58 -3.07 10.11
N ALA A 180 22.80 -1.78 9.86
CA ALA A 180 24.13 -1.30 9.51
C ALA A 180 25.07 -1.81 10.61
N TYR A 181 26.02 -2.66 10.23
CA TYR A 181 27.06 -3.12 11.14
C TYR A 181 27.58 -1.90 11.88
N ASP A 182 27.47 -1.89 13.21
CA ASP A 182 28.21 -0.96 14.06
C ASP A 182 29.68 -1.14 13.69
N ALA A 183 30.14 -0.31 12.77
CA ALA A 183 31.49 -0.38 12.26
C ALA A 183 32.39 0.02 13.44
N PRO A 184 33.34 -0.84 13.87
CA PRO A 184 34.11 -0.65 15.10
C PRO A 184 35.12 0.51 15.03
N TRP A 185 34.96 1.44 14.08
CA TRP A 185 35.85 2.57 13.83
C TRP A 185 35.25 3.92 14.24
N ALA A 186 34.03 3.93 14.81
CA ALA A 186 33.49 5.10 15.49
C ALA A 186 33.94 5.10 16.96
N GLY A 187 35.21 5.39 17.18
CA GLY A 187 35.84 5.59 18.49
C GLY A 187 36.90 6.67 18.40
#